data_AF-A0A123TJ92-F1
#
_entry.id   AF-A0A123TJ92-F1
#
_cell.length_a   1.000
_cell.length_b   1.000
_cell.length_c   1.000
_cell.angle_alpha   90.00
_cell.angle_beta   90.00
_cell.angle_gamma   90.00
#
_symmetry.space_group_name_H-M   'P 1'
#
loop_
_entity.id
_entity.type
_entity.pdbx_description
1 polymer ?
#
loop_
_entity_poly.entity_id
_entity_poly.type
_entity_poly.pdbx_seq_one_letter_code
_entity_poly.pdbx_strand_id
1 'polypeptide(L)'
;MKMFRNSKKSKLFIQKINELLSDSELKLSKALKFQLLEAMELCEKGSKISYLSYKIYPLVLEELALNRIQSDKLKMFKRYLEQERWKYYFGSALGMAFTSIR
;
A
#
# COMPACT_ATOMS: atom_id res chain seq x y z
N MET A 1 7.32 9.89 23.87
CA MET A 1 6.82 9.37 22.59
C MET A 1 7.93 9.44 21.55
N LYS A 2 8.40 8.30 21.02
CA LYS A 2 9.36 8.30 19.90
C LYS A 2 8.61 8.78 18.66
N MET A 3 8.86 10.03 18.24
CA MET A 3 8.53 10.47 16.88
C MET A 3 9.28 9.55 15.92
N PHE A 4 8.59 8.58 15.32
CA PHE A 4 9.17 7.78 14.26
C PHE A 4 9.63 8.75 13.17
N ARG A 5 10.95 8.90 13.01
CA ARG A 5 11.55 9.72 11.96
C ARG A 5 10.89 9.31 10.64
N ASN A 6 10.13 10.22 10.05
CA ASN A 6 9.37 9.98 8.84
C ASN A 6 10.33 9.59 7.72
N SER A 7 10.47 8.27 7.50
CA SER A 7 11.53 7.71 6.68
C SER A 7 11.34 8.11 5.22
N LYS A 8 12.40 8.15 4.40
CA LYS A 8 12.28 8.39 2.95
C LYS A 8 11.25 7.46 2.29
N LYS A 9 11.13 6.22 2.79
CA LYS A 9 10.15 5.24 2.33
C LYS A 9 8.72 5.61 2.72
N SER A 10 8.50 6.04 3.96
CA SER A 10 7.18 6.50 4.44
C SER A 10 6.70 7.71 3.65
N LYS A 11 7.60 8.69 3.42
CA LYS A 11 7.31 9.86 2.57
C LYS A 11 6.93 9.46 1.15
N LEU A 12 7.67 8.53 0.53
CA LEU A 12 7.37 8.03 -0.82
C LEU A 12 6.03 7.29 -0.87
N PHE A 13 5.72 6.47 0.14
CA PHE A 13 4.45 5.74 0.23
C PHE A 13 3.27 6.72 0.28
N ILE A 14 3.35 7.71 1.19
CA ILE A 14 2.33 8.75 1.33
C ILE A 14 2.21 9.59 0.05
N GLN A 15 3.34 9.98 -0.55
CA GLN A 15 3.34 10.73 -1.81
C GLN A 15 2.60 9.98 -2.92
N LYS A 16 2.87 8.68 -3.10
CA LYS A 16 2.19 7.87 -4.11
C LYS A 16 0.69 7.75 -3.88
N ILE A 17 0.24 7.73 -2.62
CA ILE A 17 -1.18 7.74 -2.30
C ILE A 17 -1.79 9.11 -2.64
N ASN A 18 -1.14 10.20 -2.26
CA ASN A 18 -1.60 11.55 -2.59
C ASN A 18 -1.71 11.76 -4.11
N GLU A 19 -0.75 11.28 -4.89
CA GLU A 19 -0.78 11.34 -6.37
C GLU A 19 -2.04 10.67 -6.96
N LEU A 20 -2.56 9.61 -6.33
CA LEU A 20 -3.82 8.98 -6.74
C LEU A 20 -5.04 9.76 -6.27
N LEU A 21 -5.04 10.22 -5.02
CA LEU A 21 -6.19 10.92 -4.43
C LEU A 21 -6.43 12.31 -5.02
N SER A 22 -5.36 12.97 -5.48
CA SER A 22 -5.41 14.28 -6.11
C SER A 22 -5.77 14.24 -7.59
N ASP A 23 -5.85 13.06 -8.20
CA ASP A 23 -6.23 12.92 -9.61
C ASP A 23 -7.75 13.00 -9.77
N SER A 24 -8.23 14.10 -10.35
CA SER A 24 -9.65 14.36 -10.60
C SER A 24 -10.26 13.47 -11.70
N GLU A 25 -9.44 12.93 -12.61
CA GLU A 25 -9.89 12.04 -13.68
C GLU A 25 -10.00 10.59 -13.17
N LEU A 26 -9.25 10.25 -12.11
CA LEU A 26 -9.26 8.94 -11.48
C LEU A 26 -10.45 8.79 -10.52
N LYS A 27 -11.52 8.18 -11.03
CA LYS A 27 -12.71 7.84 -10.22
C LYS A 27 -12.46 6.59 -9.37
N LEU A 28 -11.87 6.77 -8.18
CA LEU A 28 -11.76 5.72 -7.17
C LEU A 28 -13.06 5.59 -6.35
N SER A 29 -13.42 4.36 -6.00
CA SER A 29 -14.51 4.10 -5.04
C SER A 29 -14.24 4.73 -3.69
N LYS A 30 -15.33 4.96 -2.95
CA LYS A 30 -15.27 5.43 -1.56
C LYS A 30 -14.49 4.46 -0.67
N ALA A 31 -14.62 3.15 -0.91
CA ALA A 31 -13.93 2.12 -0.15
C ALA A 31 -12.41 2.22 -0.30
N LEU A 32 -11.91 2.31 -1.54
CA LEU A 32 -10.47 2.46 -1.77
C LEU A 32 -9.97 3.80 -1.23
N LYS A 33 -10.68 4.91 -1.45
CA LYS A 33 -10.29 6.24 -0.90
C LYS A 33 -10.14 6.20 0.61
N PHE A 34 -11.10 5.60 1.31
CA PHE A 34 -11.03 5.45 2.77
C PHE A 34 -9.80 4.64 3.20
N GLN A 35 -9.56 3.50 2.55
CA GLN A 35 -8.42 2.64 2.89
C GLN A 35 -7.06 3.29 2.57
N LEU A 36 -6.99 4.11 1.52
CA LEU A 36 -5.80 4.89 1.20
C LEU A 36 -5.49 5.95 2.27
N LEU A 37 -6.51 6.67 2.74
CA LEU A 37 -6.37 7.66 3.82
C LEU A 37 -5.98 6.99 5.14
N GLU A 38 -6.64 5.89 5.50
CA GLU A 38 -6.31 5.09 6.69
C GLU A 38 -4.86 4.60 6.63
N ALA A 39 -4.40 4.13 5.46
CA ALA A 39 -3.04 3.67 5.29
C ALA A 39 -1.99 4.79 5.44
N MET A 40 -2.29 6.01 5.00
CA MET A 40 -1.42 7.17 5.23
C MET A 40 -1.26 7.43 6.73
N GLU A 41 -2.38 7.51 7.46
CA GLU A 41 -2.38 7.74 8.92
C GLU A 41 -1.61 6.63 9.66
N LEU A 42 -1.87 5.37 9.31
CA LEU A 42 -1.18 4.23 9.91
C LEU A 42 0.31 4.22 9.57
N CYS A 43 0.70 4.64 8.36
CA CYS A 43 2.10 4.78 7.97
C CYS A 43 2.83 5.83 8.80
N GLU A 44 2.19 6.99 9.05
CA GLU A 44 2.72 8.04 9.92
C GLU A 44 2.87 7.57 11.37
N LYS A 45 1.95 6.72 11.85
CA LYS A 45 2.02 6.07 13.16
C LYS A 45 3.08 4.94 13.25
N GLY A 46 3.79 4.65 12.16
CA GLY A 46 4.88 3.68 12.13
C GLY A 46 4.50 2.27 11.67
N SER A 47 3.30 2.09 11.11
CA SER A 47 2.91 0.80 10.54
C SER A 47 3.81 0.41 9.35
N LYS A 48 4.07 -0.88 9.21
CA LYS A 48 4.94 -1.41 8.15
C LYS A 48 4.27 -1.22 6.78
N ILE A 49 4.96 -0.53 5.86
CA ILE A 49 4.50 -0.35 4.46
C ILE A 49 4.18 -1.68 3.78
N SER A 50 4.93 -2.75 4.06
CA SER A 50 4.66 -4.07 3.47
C SER A 50 3.30 -4.64 3.90
N TYR A 51 2.90 -4.42 5.16
CA TYR A 51 1.59 -4.81 5.68
C TYR A 51 0.47 -3.93 5.11
N LEU A 52 0.68 -2.60 5.08
CA LEU A 52 -0.28 -1.68 4.49
C LEU A 52 -0.50 -1.99 3.00
N SER A 53 0.59 -2.29 2.28
CA SER A 53 0.54 -2.67 0.87
C SER A 53 -0.21 -3.98 0.68
N TYR A 54 -0.05 -4.96 1.57
CA TYR A 54 -0.85 -6.19 1.58
C TYR A 54 -2.35 -5.90 1.72
N LYS A 55 -2.75 -5.02 2.64
CA LYS A 55 -4.16 -4.67 2.91
C LYS A 55 -4.83 -3.93 1.74
N ILE A 56 -4.13 -2.99 1.12
CA ILE A 56 -4.67 -2.13 0.05
C ILE A 56 -4.74 -2.84 -1.31
N TYR A 57 -3.79 -3.75 -1.56
CA TYR A 57 -3.64 -4.43 -2.85
C TYR A 57 -4.92 -5.04 -3.45
N PRO A 58 -5.76 -5.81 -2.72
CA PRO A 58 -6.98 -6.38 -3.30
C PRO A 58 -7.95 -5.31 -3.82
N LEU A 59 -8.13 -4.21 -3.08
CA LEU A 59 -9.03 -3.12 -3.50
C LEU A 59 -8.54 -2.42 -4.77
N VAL A 60 -7.21 -2.29 -4.93
CA VAL A 60 -6.63 -1.74 -6.17
C VAL A 60 -6.87 -2.68 -7.35
N LEU A 61 -6.85 -4.01 -7.14
CA LEU A 61 -7.19 -4.97 -8.19
C LEU A 61 -8.67 -4.91 -8.58
N GLU A 62 -9.56 -4.82 -7.59
CA GLU A 62 -11.00 -4.65 -7.83
C GLU A 62 -11.28 -3.40 -8.66
N GLU A 63 -10.64 -2.28 -8.32
CA GLU A 63 -10.78 -1.04 -9.09
C GLU A 63 -10.27 -1.15 -10.52
N LEU A 64 -9.13 -1.81 -10.73
CA LEU A 64 -8.60 -2.06 -12.07
C LEU A 64 -9.50 -2.98 -12.90
N ALA A 65 -10.21 -3.92 -12.25
CA ALA A 65 -11.15 -4.80 -12.93
C ALA A 65 -12.45 -4.09 -13.30
N LEU A 66 -12.95 -3.19 -12.44
CA LEU A 66 -14.20 -2.47 -12.64
C LEU A 66 -14.06 -1.27 -13.59
N ASN A 67 -12.91 -0.59 -13.59
CA ASN A 67 -12.65 0.54 -14.48
C ASN A 67 -12.07 0.07 -15.82
N ARG A 68 -12.87 0.15 -16.89
CA ARG A 68 -12.40 -0.06 -18.28
C ARG A 68 -11.33 0.95 -18.70
N ILE A 69 -11.29 2.12 -18.06
CA ILE A 69 -10.22 3.12 -18.23
C ILE A 69 -9.06 2.67 -17.35
N GLN A 70 -8.14 1.96 -17.99
CA GLN A 70 -6.89 1.52 -17.42
C GLN A 70 -5.99 2.72 -17.07
N SER A 71 -6.23 3.39 -15.94
CA SER A 71 -5.39 4.49 -15.48
C SER A 71 -3.96 4.00 -15.24
N ASP A 72 -3.01 4.55 -15.98
CA ASP A 72 -1.60 4.19 -15.85
C ASP A 72 -1.06 4.52 -14.45
N LYS A 73 -1.59 5.55 -13.77
CA LYS A 73 -1.26 5.83 -12.38
C LYS A 73 -1.69 4.71 -11.44
N LEU A 74 -2.91 4.19 -11.60
CA LEU A 74 -3.41 3.08 -10.78
C LEU A 74 -2.61 1.79 -11.05
N LYS A 75 -2.21 1.53 -12.29
CA LYS A 75 -1.30 0.42 -12.64
C LYS A 75 0.10 0.58 -12.02
N MET A 76 0.66 1.78 -12.09
CA MET A 76 1.96 2.08 -11.49
C MET A 76 1.90 1.92 -9.98
N PHE A 77 0.81 2.36 -9.34
CA PHE A 77 0.59 2.15 -7.92
C PHE A 77 0.45 0.67 -7.57
N LYS A 78 -0.33 -0.09 -8.36
CA LYS A 78 -0.45 -1.55 -8.23
C LYS A 78 0.91 -2.24 -8.25
N ARG A 79 1.79 -1.90 -9.22
CA ARG A 79 3.16 -2.44 -9.30
C ARG A 79 4.00 -2.09 -8.07
N TYR A 80 3.89 -0.85 -7.59
CA TYR A 80 4.58 -0.43 -6.37
C TYR A 80 4.11 -1.23 -5.14
N LEU A 81 2.80 -1.44 -4.97
CA LEU A 81 2.25 -2.26 -3.90
C LEU A 81 2.74 -3.71 -3.97
N GLU A 82 2.84 -4.30 -5.17
CA GLU A 82 3.38 -5.66 -5.33
C GLU A 82 4.80 -5.78 -4.80
N GLN A 83 5.66 -4.83 -5.16
CA GLN A 83 7.07 -4.81 -4.72
C GLN A 83 7.19 -4.67 -3.19
N GLU A 84 6.36 -3.83 -2.57
CA GLU A 84 6.38 -3.65 -1.12
C GLU A 84 5.74 -4.82 -0.37
N ARG A 85 4.66 -5.40 -0.92
CA ARG A 85 3.93 -6.54 -0.34
C ARG A 85 4.78 -7.81 -0.30
N TRP A 86 5.63 -8.06 -1.30
CA TRP A 86 6.51 -9.23 -1.29
C TRP A 86 7.37 -9.32 -0.02
N LYS A 87 7.78 -8.18 0.54
CA LYS A 87 8.53 -8.13 1.81
C LYS A 87 7.72 -8.63 3.01
N TYR A 88 6.39 -8.50 2.97
CA TYR A 88 5.51 -9.07 3.99
C TYR A 88 5.53 -10.60 3.92
N TYR A 89 5.37 -11.16 2.71
CA TYR A 89 5.41 -12.61 2.50
C TYR A 89 6.77 -13.22 2.83
N PHE A 90 7.88 -12.58 2.44
CA PHE A 90 9.21 -13.05 2.80
C PHE A 90 9.44 -13.02 4.32
N GLY A 91 9.00 -11.96 5.00
CA GLY A 91 9.08 -11.89 6.47
C GLY A 91 8.28 -13.01 7.14
N SER A 92 7.08 -13.32 6.63
CA SER A 92 6.25 -14.42 7.13
C SER A 92 6.83 -15.79 6.82
N ALA A 93 7.32 -16.02 5.59
CA ALA A 93 7.88 -17.30 5.16
C ALA A 93 9.19 -17.64 5.90
N LEU A 94 10.08 -16.66 6.06
CA LEU A 94 11.31 -16.85 6.84
C LEU A 94 11.01 -17.03 8.34
N GLY A 95 10.07 -16.26 8.88
CA GLY A 95 9.61 -16.44 10.25
C GLY A 95 9.11 -17.87 10.52
N MET A 96 8.31 -18.41 9.60
CA MET A 96 7.83 -19.79 9.69
C MET A 96 8.94 -20.84 9.56
N ALA A 97 9.91 -20.63 8.67
CA ALA A 97 11.04 -21.55 8.50
C ALA A 97 11.86 -21.71 9.79
N PHE A 98 12.12 -20.61 10.52
CA PHE A 98 12.87 -20.68 11.79
C PHE A 98 12.03 -21.08 13.00
N THR A 99 10.69 -20.96 12.96
CA THR A 99 9.83 -21.53 14.02
C THR A 99 9.65 -23.05 13.90
N SER A 100 9.88 -23.62 12.72
CA SER A 100 9.76 -25.07 12.49
C SER A 100 11.01 -25.88 12.90
N ILE A 101 12.12 -25.22 13.25
CA ILE A 101 13.39 -25.85 13.66
C ILE A 101 13.52 -25.85 15.20
N ARG A 102 12.44 -26.14 15.93
CA ARG A 102 12.49 -26.27 17.39
C ARG A 102 11.92 -27.58 17.87
#